data_AF-A0A7G8BJX1-F1
#
_entry.id   AF-A0A7G8BJX1-F1
#
_cell.length_a   1.000
_cell.length_b   1.000
_cell.length_c   1.000
_cell.angle_alpha   90.00
_cell.angle_beta   90.00
_cell.angle_gamma   90.00
#
_symmetry.space_group_name_H-M   'P 1'
#
loop_
_entity.id
_entity.type
_entity.pdbx_description
1 polymer ?
#
loop_
_entity_poly.entity_id
_entity_poly.type
_entity_poly.pdbx_seq_one_letter_code
_entity_poly.pdbx_strand_id
1 'polypeptide(L)'
;MVVHIQGGKGRKNRDFMLSPKLLDALRVYWRSRRPRVYLFPSSSGHRGVDQPISDKTIWNICWTAARRAGLGDRHIQPHTP
;
A
#
# COMPACT_ATOMS: atom_id res chain seq x y z
N MET A 1 -17.61 3.11 -0.93
CA MET A 1 -16.55 4.03 -0.47
C MET A 1 -15.46 4.07 -1.53
N VAL A 2 -14.87 5.23 -1.78
CA VAL A 2 -13.88 5.45 -2.86
C VAL A 2 -12.55 5.93 -2.27
N VAL A 3 -11.45 5.67 -2.97
CA VAL A 3 -10.15 6.31 -2.73
C VAL A 3 -9.87 7.29 -3.84
N HIS A 4 -9.56 8.53 -3.46
CA HIS A 4 -9.18 9.59 -4.38
C HIS A 4 -7.66 9.56 -4.60
N ILE A 5 -7.23 9.29 -5.83
CA ILE A 5 -5.84 9.34 -6.24
C ILE A 5 -5.59 10.72 -6.86
N GLN A 6 -4.84 11.56 -6.15
CA GLN A 6 -4.53 12.92 -6.58
C GLN A 6 -3.19 12.95 -7.34
N GLY A 7 -3.13 13.71 -8.43
CA GLY A 7 -1.86 14.00 -9.11
C GLY A 7 -1.16 12.78 -9.71
N GLY A 8 -1.91 11.77 -10.17
CA GLY A 8 -1.36 10.59 -10.84
C GLY A 8 -0.63 10.91 -12.15
N LYS A 9 -0.24 9.88 -12.92
CA LYS A 9 0.49 10.06 -14.19
C LYS A 9 -0.22 11.06 -15.11
N GLY A 10 0.52 12.11 -15.52
CA GLY A 10 -0.03 13.21 -16.32
C GLY A 10 -0.86 14.24 -15.52
N ARG A 11 -0.69 14.28 -14.20
CA ARG A 11 -1.43 15.16 -13.26
C ARG A 11 -2.95 14.95 -13.27
N LYS A 12 -3.39 13.75 -13.63
CA LYS A 12 -4.82 13.40 -13.68
C LYS A 12 -5.27 12.76 -12.38
N ASN A 13 -6.37 13.27 -11.83
CA ASN A 13 -7.03 12.68 -10.67
C ASN A 13 -7.86 11.48 -11.10
N ARG A 14 -7.98 10.49 -10.22
CA ARG A 14 -8.78 9.28 -10.45
C ARG A 14 -9.45 8.84 -9.16
N ASP A 15 -10.67 8.33 -9.28
CA ASP A 15 -11.38 7.70 -8.19
C ASP A 15 -11.36 6.19 -8.36
N PHE A 16 -10.97 5.49 -7.30
CA PHE A 16 -10.95 4.03 -7.27
C PHE A 16 -12.02 3.52 -6.31
N MET A 17 -12.93 2.70 -6.83
CA MET A 17 -13.96 2.08 -6.01
C MET A 17 -13.34 0.97 -5.16
N LEU A 18 -13.51 1.06 -3.84
CA LEU A 18 -13.02 0.03 -2.94
C LEU A 18 -13.95 -1.18 -2.96
N SER A 19 -13.39 -2.37 -3.10
CA SER A 19 -14.11 -3.60 -2.78
C SER A 19 -14.44 -3.63 -1.28
N PRO A 20 -15.55 -4.27 -0.86
CA PRO A 20 -15.91 -4.37 0.55
C PRO A 20 -14.77 -4.95 1.41
N LYS A 21 -14.12 -6.01 0.93
CA LYS A 21 -13.01 -6.67 1.61
C LYS A 21 -11.81 -5.75 1.82
N LEU A 22 -11.46 -4.93 0.83
CA LEU A 22 -10.36 -3.98 0.95
C LEU A 22 -10.71 -2.85 1.93
N LEU A 23 -11.95 -2.36 1.88
CA LEU A 23 -12.42 -1.33 2.80
C LEU A 23 -12.33 -1.81 4.26
N ASP A 24 -12.73 -3.04 4.54
CA ASP A 24 -12.66 -3.59 5.89
C ASP A 24 -11.22 -3.73 6.39
N ALA A 25 -10.30 -4.21 5.53
CA ALA A 25 -8.89 -4.27 5.85
C ALA A 25 -8.30 -2.88 6.17
N LEU A 26 -8.63 -1.85 5.39
CA LEU A 26 -8.19 -0.48 5.63
C LEU A 26 -8.76 0.12 6.92
N ARG A 27 -10.00 -0.23 7.29
CA ARG A 27 -10.61 0.20 8.56
C ARG A 27 -9.93 -0.43 9.77
N VAL A 28 -9.62 -1.73 9.71
CA VAL A 28 -8.85 -2.42 10.76
C VAL A 28 -7.48 -1.77 10.91
N TYR A 29 -6.80 -1.51 9.80
CA TYR A 29 -5.52 -0.81 9.78
C TYR A 29 -5.61 0.60 10.39
N TRP A 30 -6.61 1.39 10.02
CA TRP A 30 -6.79 2.74 10.55
C TRP A 30 -6.99 2.75 12.07
N ARG A 31 -7.78 1.81 12.60
CA ARG A 31 -8.04 1.71 14.04
C ARG A 31 -6.77 1.45 14.86
N SER A 32 -5.84 0.66 14.33
CA SER A 32 -4.59 0.32 15.03
C SER A 32 -3.49 1.35 14.83
N ARG A 33 -3.31 1.89 13.62
CA ARG A 33 -2.17 2.77 13.31
C ARG A 33 -2.49 4.26 13.35
N ARG A 34 -3.74 4.65 13.06
CA ARG A 34 -4.22 6.05 12.99
C ARG A 34 -3.21 7.02 12.33
N PRO A 35 -2.77 6.75 11.10
CA PRO A 35 -1.83 7.64 10.42
C PRO A 35 -2.44 9.04 10.19
N ARG A 36 -1.61 10.09 10.20
CA ARG A 36 -2.08 11.49 10.07
C ARG A 36 -1.90 12.07 8.67
N VAL A 37 -0.73 11.84 8.06
CA VAL A 37 -0.35 12.48 6.79
C VAL A 37 -0.45 11.47 5.64
N TYR A 38 0.35 10.41 5.68
CA TYR A 38 0.35 9.36 4.66
C TYR A 38 -0.45 8.15 5.14
N LEU A 39 -1.30 7.60 4.26
CA LEU A 39 -2.06 6.38 4.57
C LEU A 39 -1.15 5.22 4.98
N PHE A 40 0.06 5.14 4.42
CA PHE A 40 1.09 4.19 4.81
C PHE A 40 2.39 4.93 5.12
N PRO A 41 2.66 5.26 6.40
CA PRO A 41 3.88 5.95 6.80
C PRO A 41 5.07 4.99 6.91
N SER A 42 6.27 5.53 6.73
CA SER A 42 7.53 4.85 7.02
C SER A 42 7.74 4.66 8.53
N SER A 43 8.60 3.71 8.90
CA SER A 43 9.01 3.50 10.29
C SER A 43 10.00 4.57 10.76
N SER A 44 10.15 4.70 12.08
CA SER A 44 11.14 5.54 12.77
C SER A 44 12.56 5.05 12.47
N GLY A 45 13.08 5.48 11.33
CA GLY A 45 14.43 5.21 10.84
C GLY A 45 14.84 6.31 9.88
N HIS A 46 15.75 6.03 8.95
CA HIS A 46 16.36 7.04 8.07
C HIS A 46 15.39 7.94 7.28
N ARG A 47 14.14 7.51 7.05
CA ARG A 47 13.12 8.34 6.38
C ARG A 47 12.27 9.19 7.32
N GLY A 48 12.20 8.89 8.61
CA GLY A 48 11.26 9.52 9.54
C GLY A 48 9.83 9.00 9.42
N VAL A 49 9.07 9.18 10.50
CA VAL A 49 7.69 8.67 10.65
C VAL A 49 6.65 9.43 9.82
N ASP A 50 6.97 10.66 9.42
CA ASP A 50 6.08 11.53 8.66
C ASP A 50 6.21 11.34 7.16
N GLN A 51 7.09 10.46 6.67
CA GLN A 51 7.31 10.20 5.25
C GLN A 51 6.55 8.97 4.77
N PRO A 52 6.18 8.88 3.47
CA PRO A 52 5.54 7.69 2.95
C PRO A 52 6.52 6.51 2.91
N ILE A 53 5.99 5.29 2.93
CA ILE A 53 6.78 4.09 2.58
C ILE A 53 7.33 4.22 1.16
N SER A 54 8.46 3.55 0.87
CA SER A 54 8.94 3.53 -0.52
C SER A 54 8.33 2.44 -1.36
N ASP A 55 8.40 2.67 -2.66
CA ASP A 55 8.21 1.69 -3.72
C ASP A 55 8.94 0.36 -3.45
N LYS A 56 10.22 0.40 -3.05
CA LYS A 56 11.00 -0.80 -2.74
C LYS A 56 10.45 -1.58 -1.55
N THR A 57 9.88 -0.89 -0.56
CA THR A 57 9.21 -1.54 0.58
C THR A 57 7.98 -2.31 0.10
N ILE A 58 7.16 -1.71 -0.76
CA ILE A 58 6.00 -2.41 -1.38
C ILE A 58 6.45 -3.62 -2.18
N TRP A 59 7.50 -3.48 -2.99
CA TRP A 59 8.08 -4.60 -3.76
C TRP A 59 8.48 -5.77 -2.84
N ASN A 60 9.22 -5.48 -1.76
CA ASN A 60 9.68 -6.49 -0.81
C ASN A 60 8.51 -7.17 -0.07
N ILE A 61 7.47 -6.40 0.29
CA ILE A 61 6.27 -6.92 0.96
C ILE A 61 5.54 -7.89 0.04
N CYS A 62 5.27 -7.51 -1.22
CA CYS A 62 4.61 -8.37 -2.19
C CYS A 62 5.37 -9.68 -2.40
N TRP A 63 6.70 -9.59 -2.59
CA TRP A 63 7.55 -10.75 -2.79
C TRP A 63 7.58 -11.69 -1.56
N THR A 64 7.66 -11.11 -0.36
CA THR A 64 7.66 -11.88 0.90
C THR A 64 6.30 -12.55 1.13
N ALA A 65 5.20 -11.84 0.84
CA ALA A 65 3.84 -12.37 0.95
C ALA A 65 3.63 -13.56 0.00
N ALA A 66 4.10 -13.45 -1.25
CA ALA A 66 4.05 -14.52 -2.23
C ALA A 66 4.80 -15.78 -1.76
N ARG A 67 6.03 -15.62 -1.26
CA ARG A 67 6.80 -16.75 -0.71
C ARG A 67 6.08 -17.42 0.46
N ARG A 68 5.52 -16.64 1.38
CA ARG A 68 4.76 -17.17 2.54
C ARG A 68 3.47 -17.87 2.13
N ALA A 69 2.87 -17.47 1.01
CA ALA A 69 1.68 -18.09 0.45
C ALA A 69 1.99 -19.36 -0.38
N GLY A 70 3.25 -19.79 -0.45
CA GLY A 70 3.66 -20.95 -1.28
C GLY A 70 3.71 -20.64 -2.77
N LEU A 71 3.71 -19.36 -3.15
CA LEU A 71 3.79 -18.90 -4.55
C LEU A 71 5.22 -18.47 -4.94
N GLY A 72 6.22 -18.93 -4.18
CA GLY A 72 7.61 -18.45 -4.28
C GLY A 72 8.29 -18.73 -5.62
N ASP A 73 7.84 -19.75 -6.35
CA ASP A 73 8.37 -20.10 -7.67
C ASP A 73 7.89 -19.14 -8.77
N ARG A 74 6.85 -18.34 -8.48
CA ARG A 74 6.36 -17.29 -9.36
C ARG A 74 6.94 -15.95 -8.95
N HIS A 75 7.43 -15.20 -9.93
CA HIS A 75 7.96 -13.86 -9.70
C HIS A 75 6.80 -12.86 -9.50
N ILE A 76 6.24 -12.83 -8.29
CA ILE A 76 5.14 -11.96 -7.90
C ILE A 76 5.69 -10.62 -7.40
N GLN A 77 5.28 -9.56 -8.09
CA GLN A 77 5.66 -8.18 -7.89
C GLN A 77 4.39 -7.31 -8.01
N PRO A 78 4.42 -6.04 -7.59
CA PRO A 78 3.26 -5.15 -7.68
C PRO A 78 2.68 -5.00 -9.09
N HIS A 79 3.49 -5.25 -10.13
CA HIS A 79 3.11 -5.14 -11.53
C HIS A 79 2.91 -6.50 -12.21
N THR A 80 2.93 -7.60 -11.46
CA THR A 80 2.64 -8.92 -12.01
C THR A 80 1.15 -8.98 -12.40
N PRO A 81 0.82 -9.33 -13.65
CA PRO A 81 -0.57 -9.45 -14.11
C PRO A 81 -1.32 -10.61 -13.43
#